data_AF-A0A0B1RRS0-F1
#
_entry.id   AF-A0A0B1RRS0-F1
#
_cell.length_a   1.000
_cell.length_b   1.000
_cell.length_c   1.000
_cell.angle_alpha   90.00
_cell.angle_beta   90.00
_cell.angle_gamma   90.00
#
_symmetry.space_group_name_H-M   'P 1'
#
loop_
_entity.id
_entity.type
_entity.pdbx_description
1 polymer ?
#
loop_
_entity_poly.entity_id
_entity_poly.type
_entity_poly.pdbx_seq_one_letter_code
_entity_poly.pdbx_strand_id
1 'polypeptide(L)' 'MAGIAAGRLAEERKAWRKDHPFGFIAKPVKNPDGTLNLFNWECAIPGKKDTIWEGGLYKAS' A
#
# COMPACT_ATOMS: atom_id res chain seq x y z
N MET A 1 7.53 2.15 22.68
CA MET A 1 6.62 1.00 22.40
C MET A 1 6.02 1.07 20.98
N ALA A 2 6.83 1.31 19.94
CA ALA A 2 6.38 1.25 18.53
C ALA A 2 7.20 0.27 17.67
N GLY A 3 8.26 -0.34 18.25
CA GLY A 3 9.24 -1.13 17.50
C GLY A 3 8.68 -2.39 16.86
N ILE A 4 7.74 -3.09 17.52
CA ILE A 4 7.13 -4.31 16.97
C ILE A 4 6.22 -3.98 15.78
N ALA A 5 5.37 -2.96 15.91
CA ALA A 5 4.48 -2.53 14.83
C ALA A 5 5.27 -2.00 13.62
N ALA A 6 6.26 -1.14 13.86
CA ALA A 6 7.13 -0.63 12.79
C ALA A 6 7.92 -1.76 12.09
N GLY A 7 8.43 -2.73 12.86
CA GLY A 7 9.10 -3.92 12.31
C GLY A 7 8.17 -4.75 11.43
N ARG A 8 6.93 -5.00 11.87
CA ARG A 8 5.95 -5.73 11.06
C ARG A 8 5.61 -4.99 9.77
N LEU A 9 5.38 -3.68 9.82
CA LEU A 9 5.07 -2.85 8.64
C LEU A 9 6.23 -2.84 7.63
N ALA A 10 7.48 -2.86 8.10
CA ALA A 10 8.64 -2.98 7.23
C ALA A 10 8.68 -4.34 6.50
N GLU A 11 8.35 -5.44 7.19
CA GLU A 11 8.26 -6.76 6.56
C GLU A 11 7.11 -6.86 5.56
N GLU A 12 5.93 -6.30 5.86
CA GLU A 12 4.82 -6.23 4.90
C GLU A 12 5.20 -5.47 3.63
N ARG A 13 5.89 -4.32 3.77
CA ARG A 13 6.41 -3.57 2.62
C ARG A 13 7.39 -4.39 1.79
N LYS A 14 8.25 -5.17 2.45
CA LYS A 14 9.24 -6.03 1.77
C LYS A 14 8.54 -7.16 1.02
N ALA A 15 7.55 -7.80 1.64
CA ALA A 15 6.73 -8.84 1.01
C ALA A 15 5.96 -8.29 -0.19
N TRP A 16 5.29 -7.15 -0.05
CA TRP A 16 4.56 -6.49 -1.13
C TRP A 16 5.45 -6.14 -2.32
N ARG A 17 6.66 -5.61 -2.06
CA ARG A 17 7.62 -5.30 -3.13
C ARG A 17 8.15 -6.54 -3.84
N LYS A 18 8.16 -7.69 -3.16
CA LYS A 18 8.57 -8.97 -3.74
C LYS A 18 7.46 -9.51 -4.64
N ASP A 19 6.22 -9.48 -4.16
CA ASP A 19 5.06 -9.97 -4.89
C ASP A 19 3.80 -9.26 -4.41
N HIS A 20 2.99 -8.81 -5.36
CA HIS A 20 1.65 -8.28 -5.12
C HIS A 20 0.78 -8.45 -6.36
N PRO A 21 -0.55 -8.50 -6.22
CA PRO A 21 -1.44 -8.65 -7.36
C PRO A 21 -1.27 -7.50 -8.37
N PHE A 22 -1.24 -7.83 -9.65
CA PHE A 22 -1.07 -6.85 -10.71
C PHE A 22 -2.15 -5.76 -10.66
N GLY A 23 -1.73 -4.50 -10.80
CA GLY A 23 -2.61 -3.33 -10.77
C GLY A 23 -2.96 -2.81 -9.37
N PHE A 24 -2.67 -3.56 -8.31
CA PHE A 24 -2.80 -3.07 -6.93
C PHE A 24 -1.61 -2.20 -6.56
N ILE A 25 -1.87 -1.15 -5.78
CA ILE A 25 -0.84 -0.23 -5.27
C ILE A 25 -0.96 -0.20 -3.75
N ALA A 26 0.17 -0.31 -3.05
CA ALA A 26 0.26 -0.03 -1.62
C ALA A 26 1.66 0.51 -1.31
N LYS A 27 1.74 1.73 -0.80
CA LYS A 27 3.03 2.35 -0.42
C LYS A 27 2.86 3.25 0.81
N PRO A 28 3.84 3.31 1.72
CA PRO A 28 3.82 4.27 2.81
C PRO A 28 3.82 5.72 2.28
N VAL A 29 3.11 6.60 2.99
CA VAL A 29 3.11 8.03 2.72
C VAL A 29 4.52 8.59 2.96
N LYS A 30 4.93 9.51 2.10
CA LYS A 30 6.18 10.26 2.26
C LYS A 30 5.90 11.52 3.06
N ASN A 31 6.60 11.67 4.18
CA ASN A 31 6.55 12.89 4.98
C ASN A 31 7.18 14.06 4.23
N PRO A 32 6.89 15.32 4.61
CA PRO A 32 7.49 16.51 3.98
C PRO A 32 9.02 16.54 4.07
N ASP A 33 9.60 15.93 5.11
CA ASP A 33 11.06 15.79 5.30
C ASP A 33 11.69 14.69 4.42
N GLY A 34 10.88 13.99 3.64
CA GLY A 34 11.30 12.92 2.75
C GLY A 34 11.39 11.54 3.38
N THR A 35 11.15 11.41 4.68
CA THR A 35 11.06 10.11 5.38
C THR A 35 9.76 9.39 5.03
N LEU A 36 9.69 8.09 5.30
CA LEU A 36 8.46 7.30 5.09
C LEU A 36 7.70 7.14 6.41
N ASN A 37 6.42 7.44 6.39
CA ASN A 37 5.53 7.13 7.50
C ASN A 37 4.96 5.72 7.31
N LEU A 38 5.57 4.72 7.96
CA LEU A 38 5.12 3.33 7.88
C LEU A 38 3.72 3.09 8.47
N PHE A 39 3.14 4.05 9.18
CA PHE A 39 1.80 3.95 9.78
C PHE A 39 0.70 4.55 8.91
N ASN A 40 1.04 5.16 7.78
CA ASN A 40 0.05 5.72 6.85
C ASN A 40 0.39 5.31 5.42
N TRP A 41 -0.58 4.79 4.66
CA TRP A 41 -0.34 4.15 3.37
C TRP A 41 -1.27 4.70 2.31
N GLU A 42 -0.74 4.98 1.13
CA GLU A 42 -1.53 5.21 -0.07
C GLU A 42 -1.72 3.88 -0.78
N CYS A 43 -2.97 3.42 -0.77
CA CYS A 43 -3.37 2.20 -1.45
C CYS A 43 -4.27 2.53 -2.65
N ALA A 44 -4.21 1.69 -3.68
CA ALA A 44 -5.16 1.73 -4.78
C ALA A 44 -5.55 0.32 -5.21
N ILE A 45 -6.85 0.10 -5.35
CA ILE A 45 -7.44 -1.19 -5.71
C ILE A 45 -8.01 -1.07 -7.11
N PRO A 46 -7.55 -1.87 -8.09
CA PRO A 46 -8.15 -1.91 -9.40
C PRO A 46 -9.51 -2.61 -9.34
N GLY A 47 -10.46 -2.14 -10.13
CA GLY A 47 -11.72 -2.82 -10.30
C GLY A 47 -11.55 -4.20 -10.93
N LYS A 48 -12.30 -5.16 -10.42
CA LYS A 48 -12.24 -6.54 -10.93
C LYS A 48 -12.82 -6.59 -12.35
N LYS A 49 -12.17 -7.35 -13.22
CA LYS A 49 -12.67 -7.66 -14.57
C LYS A 49 -14.06 -8.30 -14.51
N ASP A 50 -14.88 -8.01 -15.52
CA ASP A 50 -16.25 -8.52 -15.71
C ASP A 50 -17.20 -8.07 -14.58
N THR A 51 -16.94 -6.88 -14.02
CA THR A 51 -17.80 -6.24 -13.03
C THR A 51 -18.05 -4.78 -13.40
N ILE A 52 -19.05 -4.14 -12.77
CA ILE A 52 -19.33 -2.71 -12.96
C ILE A 52 -18.18 -1.79 -12.48
N TRP A 53 -17.20 -2.35 -11.78
CA TRP A 53 -16.03 -1.63 -11.27
C TRP A 53 -14.84 -1.72 -12.24
N GLU A 54 -14.90 -2.55 -13.27
CA GLU A 54 -13.81 -2.76 -14.23
C GLU A 54 -13.32 -1.43 -14.83
N GLY A 55 -12.00 -1.30 -14.96
CA GLY A 55 -11.35 -0.07 -15.43
C GLY A 55 -11.19 1.01 -14.37
N GLY A 56 -11.84 0.89 -13.21
CA GLY A 56 -11.65 1.78 -12.07
C GLY A 56 -10.35 1.54 -11.31
N LEU A 57 -9.80 2.59 -10.70
CA LEU A 57 -8.71 2.52 -9.74
C LEU A 57 -9.09 3.31 -8.48
N TYR A 58 -9.44 2.60 -7.42
CA TYR A 58 -10.04 3.16 -6.22
C TYR A 58 -8.98 3.39 -5.14
N LYS A 59 -8.80 4.63 -4.71
CA LYS A 59 -7.79 5.00 -3.71
C LYS A 59 -8.32 4.80 -2.28
N ALA A 60 -7.45 4.32 -1.40
CA ALA A 60 -7.69 4.23 0.04
C ALA A 60 -6.44 4.73 0.80
N SER A 61 -6.66 5.36 1.96
CA SER A 61 -5.62 5.90 2.84
C SER A 61 -5.90 5.54 4.29
#